data_AF-A0AAD7UJK2-F1
#
_entry.id   AF-A0AAD7UJK2-F1
#
_cell.length_a   1.000
_cell.length_b   1.000
_cell.length_c   1.000
_cell.angle_alpha   90.00
_cell.angle_beta   90.00
_cell.angle_gamma   90.00
#
_symmetry.space_group_name_H-M   'P 1'
#
loop_
_entity.id
_entity.type
_entity.pdbx_description
1 polymer ?
#
loop_
_entity_poly.entity_id
_entity_poly.type
_entity_poly.pdbx_seq_one_letter_code
_entity_poly.pdbx_strand_id
1 'polypeptide(L)'
;MGSKSKIDEESLVDNHYGAIAAKAVKLLPRELAPSAKAVGEFEAKFGLTWSSALDAGLVYNAKEACGKLGVDGAGLDKKWSDLKRGVDLVKFGGGFYCGKIGEIFVINGFYMAMRGKFCAPGASIYYYLVEWPTNALSWADFRGKVLGATNPLEAAAGSLRALVYYEWHELGLEFEPNTGDNGVHASASPFEACAERCNWLKATPATDHFGKAMLALGIPEPKIRAWFDDPQVPIDAQGATASLFDTLEDTNADKCLEKAKFLSDLVA
;
A
#
# COMPACT_ATOMS: atom_id res chain seq x y z
N MET A 1 -29.10 -6.35 -7.78
CA MET A 1 -27.90 -5.91 -7.05
C MET A 1 -27.30 -7.16 -6.42
N GLY A 2 -26.14 -7.62 -6.89
CA GLY A 2 -25.47 -8.77 -6.27
C GLY A 2 -25.03 -8.40 -4.84
N SER A 3 -25.05 -9.39 -3.94
CA SER A 3 -24.48 -9.22 -2.60
C SER A 3 -23.02 -8.78 -2.73
N LYS A 4 -22.62 -7.79 -1.95
CA LYS A 4 -21.23 -7.38 -1.85
C LYS A 4 -20.41 -8.56 -1.33
N SER A 5 -19.17 -8.70 -1.81
CA SER A 5 -18.28 -9.71 -1.24
C SER A 5 -17.94 -9.33 0.21
N LYS A 6 -17.63 -10.31 1.06
CA LYS A 6 -17.15 -10.06 2.43
C LYS A 6 -15.97 -9.07 2.45
N ILE A 7 -15.10 -9.15 1.44
CA ILE A 7 -13.96 -8.24 1.25
C ILE A 7 -14.41 -6.79 1.12
N ASP A 8 -15.47 -6.53 0.34
CA ASP A 8 -16.06 -5.20 0.16
C ASP A 8 -16.80 -4.72 1.41
N GLU A 9 -17.61 -5.60 2.03
CA GLU A 9 -18.41 -5.26 3.22
C GLU A 9 -17.53 -4.90 4.43
N GLU A 10 -16.43 -5.63 4.63
CA GLU A 10 -15.50 -5.41 5.73
C GLU A 10 -14.35 -4.46 5.37
N SER A 11 -14.33 -3.91 4.14
CA SER A 11 -13.29 -2.99 3.65
C SER A 11 -11.87 -3.54 3.78
N LEU A 12 -11.69 -4.86 3.61
CA LEU A 12 -10.42 -5.53 3.92
C LEU A 12 -9.26 -5.01 3.06
N VAL A 13 -9.51 -4.77 1.77
CA VAL A 13 -8.51 -4.22 0.84
C VAL A 13 -8.20 -2.77 1.17
N ASP A 14 -9.22 -1.99 1.56
CA ASP A 14 -9.05 -0.59 1.92
C ASP A 14 -8.23 -0.43 3.21
N ASN A 15 -8.37 -1.35 4.17
CA ASN A 15 -7.56 -1.38 5.38
C ASN A 15 -6.14 -1.86 5.08
N HIS A 16 -5.98 -2.89 4.26
CA HIS A 16 -4.68 -3.43 3.88
C HIS A 16 -3.83 -2.39 3.13
N TYR A 17 -4.43 -1.62 2.22
CA TYR A 17 -3.77 -0.51 1.53
C TYR A 17 -4.10 0.85 2.16
N GLY A 18 -4.28 0.91 3.48
CA GLY A 18 -4.80 2.06 4.25
C GLY A 18 -4.32 3.42 3.78
N ALA A 19 -3.01 3.62 3.68
CA ALA A 19 -2.42 4.89 3.27
C ALA A 19 -2.74 5.29 1.81
N ILE A 20 -2.84 4.32 0.90
CA ILE A 20 -3.17 4.54 -0.52
C ILE A 20 -4.67 4.78 -0.66
N ALA A 21 -5.48 3.93 -0.01
CA ALA A 21 -6.93 4.00 0.02
C ALA A 21 -7.40 5.33 0.60
N ALA A 22 -6.82 5.76 1.71
CA ALA A 22 -7.16 7.03 2.35
C ALA A 22 -7.02 8.20 1.37
N LYS A 23 -5.90 8.28 0.64
CA LYS A 23 -5.66 9.35 -0.34
C LYS A 23 -6.55 9.24 -1.58
N ALA A 24 -6.93 8.02 -1.97
CA ALA A 24 -7.75 7.78 -3.16
C ALA A 24 -9.26 7.98 -2.92
N VAL A 25 -9.76 7.69 -1.71
CA VAL A 25 -11.21 7.60 -1.48
C VAL A 25 -11.73 8.22 -0.17
N LYS A 26 -10.87 8.52 0.82
CA LYS A 26 -11.31 9.05 2.14
C LYS A 26 -10.99 10.54 2.31
N LEU A 27 -9.73 10.94 2.09
CA LEU A 27 -9.24 12.29 2.27
C LEU A 27 -9.66 13.19 1.12
N LEU A 28 -10.05 14.41 1.45
CA LEU A 28 -10.26 15.48 0.48
C LEU A 28 -8.90 15.98 -0.04
N PRO A 29 -8.84 16.50 -1.28
CA PRO A 29 -7.60 17.03 -1.85
C PRO A 29 -6.85 18.03 -0.96
N ARG A 30 -7.57 18.89 -0.23
CA ARG A 30 -7.00 19.87 0.71
C ARG A 30 -6.42 19.28 1.99
N GLU A 31 -6.81 18.06 2.34
CA GLU A 31 -6.29 17.32 3.50
C GLU A 31 -5.03 16.53 3.15
N LEU A 32 -4.68 16.46 1.87
CA LEU A 32 -3.45 15.85 1.41
C LEU A 32 -2.26 16.77 1.70
N ALA A 33 -1.22 16.23 2.32
CA ALA A 33 0.02 16.93 2.63
C ALA A 33 1.20 16.36 1.82
N PRO A 34 1.30 16.64 0.51
CA PRO A 34 2.50 16.29 -0.25
C PRO A 34 3.73 17.01 0.30
N SER A 35 4.89 16.37 0.23
CA SER A 35 6.16 16.98 0.67
C SER A 35 6.49 18.23 -0.15
N ALA A 36 7.32 19.13 0.40
CA ALA A 36 7.79 20.31 -0.34
C ALA A 36 8.49 19.93 -1.66
N LYS A 37 9.23 18.81 -1.67
CA LYS A 37 9.82 18.25 -2.88
C LYS A 37 8.75 17.88 -3.92
N ALA A 38 7.71 17.14 -3.50
CA ALA A 38 6.62 16.73 -4.39
C ALA A 38 5.84 17.92 -4.94
N VAL A 39 5.59 18.95 -4.13
CA VAL A 39 4.96 20.20 -4.57
C VAL A 39 5.84 20.92 -5.61
N GLY A 40 7.15 20.99 -5.38
CA GLY A 40 8.09 21.57 -6.35
C GLY A 40 8.14 20.79 -7.68
N GLU A 41 8.12 19.45 -7.62
CA GLU A 41 8.04 18.61 -8.82
C GLU A 41 6.72 18.80 -9.57
N PHE A 42 5.59 18.91 -8.86
CA PHE A 42 4.29 19.22 -9.44
C PHE A 42 4.30 20.56 -10.19
N GLU A 43 4.79 21.62 -9.53
CA GLU A 43 4.84 22.96 -10.12
C GLU A 43 5.78 23.00 -11.33
N ALA A 44 6.98 22.44 -11.22
CA ALA A 44 7.92 22.34 -12.32
C ALA A 44 7.33 21.58 -13.52
N LYS A 45 6.47 20.60 -13.26
CA LYS A 45 5.89 19.76 -14.30
C LYS A 45 4.67 20.38 -14.99
N PHE A 46 3.81 21.03 -14.22
CA PHE A 46 2.51 21.49 -14.71
C PHE A 46 2.41 23.01 -14.84
N GLY A 47 3.43 23.75 -14.40
CA GLY A 47 3.44 25.22 -14.44
C GLY A 47 2.38 25.86 -13.54
N LEU A 48 1.90 25.12 -12.54
CA LEU A 48 0.84 25.53 -11.62
C LEU A 48 1.22 25.13 -10.21
N THR A 49 1.12 26.05 -9.25
CA THR A 49 1.38 25.71 -7.85
C THR A 49 0.30 24.76 -7.32
N TRP A 50 0.66 23.91 -6.35
CA TRP A 50 -0.30 23.01 -5.72
C TRP A 50 -1.48 23.76 -5.07
N SER A 51 -1.20 24.88 -4.38
CA SER A 51 -2.24 25.73 -3.79
C SER A 51 -3.18 26.28 -4.85
N SER A 52 -2.65 26.82 -5.95
CA SER A 52 -3.48 27.35 -7.04
C SER A 52 -4.35 26.27 -7.69
N ALA A 53 -3.85 25.04 -7.82
CA ALA A 53 -4.64 23.91 -8.33
C ALA A 53 -5.80 23.55 -7.39
N LEU A 54 -5.57 23.58 -6.07
CA LEU A 54 -6.60 23.38 -5.06
C LEU A 54 -7.64 24.52 -5.08
N ASP A 55 -7.18 25.77 -5.08
CA ASP A 55 -8.03 26.97 -5.07
C ASP A 55 -8.90 27.05 -6.33
N ALA A 56 -8.38 26.60 -7.48
CA ALA A 56 -9.10 26.50 -8.73
C ALA A 56 -10.05 25.28 -8.81
N GLY A 57 -10.07 24.40 -7.79
CA GLY A 57 -10.93 23.21 -7.78
C GLY A 57 -10.56 22.17 -8.86
N LEU A 58 -9.27 22.06 -9.18
CA LEU A 58 -8.76 21.17 -10.23
C LEU A 58 -8.25 19.83 -9.70
N VAL A 59 -8.07 19.68 -8.38
CA VAL A 59 -7.55 18.46 -7.76
C VAL A 59 -8.70 17.62 -7.22
N TYR A 60 -8.66 16.31 -7.50
CA TYR A 60 -9.66 15.34 -7.08
C TYR A 60 -8.96 14.07 -6.58
N ASN A 61 -9.50 13.44 -5.53
CA ASN A 61 -9.13 12.04 -5.26
C ASN A 61 -9.77 11.12 -6.31
N ALA A 62 -9.36 9.85 -6.38
CA ALA A 62 -9.87 8.90 -7.37
C ALA A 62 -11.41 8.76 -7.34
N LYS A 63 -12.01 8.73 -6.14
CA LYS A 63 -13.47 8.63 -5.97
C LYS A 63 -14.20 9.85 -6.55
N GLU A 64 -13.72 11.05 -6.23
CA GLU A 64 -14.32 12.29 -6.74
C GLU A 64 -14.08 12.47 -8.24
N ALA A 65 -12.91 12.04 -8.73
CA ALA A 65 -12.57 12.05 -10.16
C ALA A 65 -13.52 11.17 -10.98
N CYS A 66 -13.87 9.98 -10.48
CA CYS A 66 -14.92 9.13 -11.08
C CYS A 66 -16.23 9.93 -11.25
N GLY A 67 -16.69 10.59 -10.19
CA GLY A 67 -17.89 11.43 -10.23
C GLY A 67 -17.78 12.61 -11.19
N LYS A 68 -16.65 13.32 -11.19
CA LYS A 68 -16.37 14.48 -12.05
C LYS A 68 -16.34 14.11 -13.53
N LEU A 69 -15.79 12.95 -13.87
CA LEU A 69 -15.62 12.47 -15.24
C LEU A 69 -16.81 11.63 -15.73
N GLY A 70 -17.74 11.26 -14.84
CA GLY A 70 -18.87 10.38 -15.18
C GLY A 70 -18.44 8.96 -15.54
N VAL A 71 -17.39 8.45 -14.89
CA VAL A 71 -16.83 7.10 -15.12
C VAL A 71 -16.82 6.29 -13.84
N ASP A 72 -16.76 4.97 -13.97
CA ASP A 72 -16.48 4.06 -12.86
C ASP A 72 -14.96 3.88 -12.66
N GLY A 73 -14.57 2.99 -11.74
CA GLY A 73 -13.16 2.72 -11.45
C GLY A 73 -12.38 2.21 -12.65
N ALA A 74 -12.99 1.36 -13.49
CA ALA A 74 -12.34 0.85 -14.71
C ALA A 74 -12.19 1.94 -15.77
N GLY A 75 -13.20 2.81 -15.93
CA GLY A 75 -13.14 3.95 -16.84
C GLY A 75 -12.11 5.01 -16.41
N LEU A 76 -11.93 5.23 -15.10
CA LEU A 76 -10.85 6.08 -14.60
C LEU A 76 -9.48 5.45 -14.85
N ASP A 77 -9.33 4.15 -14.54
CA ASP A 77 -8.07 3.44 -14.73
C ASP A 77 -7.63 3.43 -16.20
N LYS A 78 -8.56 3.22 -17.14
CA LYS A 78 -8.26 3.33 -18.57
C LYS A 78 -7.61 4.67 -18.95
N LYS A 79 -8.08 5.78 -18.37
CA LYS A 79 -7.48 7.11 -18.59
C LYS A 79 -6.14 7.26 -17.85
N TRP A 80 -6.02 6.61 -16.69
CA TRP A 80 -4.83 6.64 -15.87
C TRP A 80 -3.67 5.81 -16.46
N SER A 81 -3.96 4.66 -17.07
CA SER A 81 -2.94 3.76 -17.65
C SER A 81 -2.23 4.38 -18.86
N ASP A 82 -2.85 5.36 -19.52
CA ASP A 82 -2.24 6.12 -20.62
C ASP A 82 -1.21 7.15 -20.14
N LEU A 83 -1.19 7.45 -18.83
CA LEU A 83 -0.29 8.43 -18.25
C LEU A 83 1.15 7.90 -18.18
N LYS A 84 2.10 8.78 -18.48
CA LYS A 84 3.54 8.55 -18.48
C LYS A 84 4.18 9.27 -17.30
N ARG A 85 4.92 8.50 -16.50
CA ARG A 85 5.69 9.04 -15.37
C ARG A 85 6.66 10.12 -15.83
N GLY A 86 6.68 11.24 -15.12
CA GLY A 86 7.49 12.40 -15.45
C GLY A 86 6.97 13.23 -16.62
N VAL A 87 5.80 12.90 -17.19
CA VAL A 87 5.13 13.68 -18.25
C VAL A 87 3.79 14.22 -17.77
N ASP A 88 2.89 13.34 -17.39
CA ASP A 88 1.56 13.68 -16.88
C ASP A 88 1.26 12.95 -15.56
N LEU A 89 2.21 12.15 -15.07
CA LEU A 89 2.15 11.47 -13.77
C LEU A 89 3.38 11.81 -12.92
N VAL A 90 3.14 12.40 -11.74
CA VAL A 90 4.17 12.76 -10.74
C VAL A 90 4.02 11.86 -9.51
N LYS A 91 5.14 11.35 -8.98
CA LYS A 91 5.17 10.55 -7.75
C LYS A 91 5.44 11.48 -6.56
N PHE A 92 4.45 11.65 -5.69
CA PHE A 92 4.60 12.46 -4.48
C PHE A 92 5.28 11.70 -3.33
N GLY A 93 5.16 10.37 -3.33
CA GLY A 93 5.77 9.50 -2.32
C GLY A 93 5.45 8.02 -2.56
N GLY A 94 5.80 7.15 -1.62
CA GLY A 94 5.36 5.76 -1.60
C GLY A 94 3.82 5.68 -1.66
N GLY A 95 3.27 4.99 -2.66
CA GLY A 95 1.82 4.86 -2.82
C GLY A 95 1.03 6.17 -3.02
N PHE A 96 1.71 7.28 -3.34
CA PHE A 96 1.08 8.60 -3.49
C PHE A 96 1.48 9.23 -4.83
N TYR A 97 0.52 9.32 -5.75
CA TYR A 97 0.72 9.75 -7.13
C TYR A 97 -0.33 10.78 -7.53
N CYS A 98 0.09 11.74 -8.35
CA CYS A 98 -0.77 12.76 -8.95
C CYS A 98 -0.65 12.69 -10.48
N GLY A 99 -1.77 12.39 -11.14
CA GLY A 99 -1.86 12.29 -12.60
C GLY A 99 -2.73 13.40 -13.19
N LYS A 100 -2.32 13.99 -14.30
CA LYS A 100 -3.13 14.98 -15.05
C LYS A 100 -3.99 14.26 -16.08
N ILE A 101 -5.31 14.31 -15.91
CA ILE A 101 -6.30 13.73 -16.84
C ILE A 101 -7.14 14.88 -17.40
N GLY A 102 -6.90 15.24 -18.67
CA GLY A 102 -7.49 16.44 -19.26
C GLY A 102 -7.05 17.69 -18.48
N GLU A 103 -8.01 18.45 -17.97
CA GLU A 103 -7.77 19.70 -17.22
C GLU A 103 -7.73 19.50 -15.69
N ILE A 104 -7.87 18.28 -15.19
CA ILE A 104 -7.88 17.99 -13.75
C ILE A 104 -6.67 17.17 -13.31
N PHE A 105 -6.37 17.25 -12.01
CA PHE A 105 -5.36 16.45 -11.33
C PHE A 105 -6.05 15.40 -10.47
N VAL A 106 -5.68 14.14 -10.67
CA VAL A 106 -6.27 12.99 -9.98
C VAL A 106 -5.24 12.35 -9.08
N ILE A 107 -5.63 12.07 -7.84
CA ILE A 107 -4.79 11.38 -6.87
C ILE A 107 -5.10 9.89 -6.87
N ASN A 108 -4.05 9.07 -7.06
CA ASN A 108 -4.10 7.61 -7.04
C ASN A 108 -5.23 7.01 -7.91
N GLY A 109 -5.39 7.48 -9.15
CA GLY A 109 -6.51 7.08 -10.03
C GLY A 109 -6.59 5.59 -10.37
N PHE A 110 -5.49 4.85 -10.23
CA PHE A 110 -5.46 3.38 -10.36
C PHE A 110 -6.21 2.63 -9.25
N TYR A 111 -6.39 3.26 -8.07
CA TYR A 111 -6.82 2.56 -6.85
C TYR A 111 -8.19 1.90 -7.00
N MET A 112 -9.12 2.55 -7.70
CA MET A 112 -10.49 2.06 -7.84
C MET A 112 -10.53 0.75 -8.65
N ALA A 113 -9.74 0.64 -9.72
CA ALA A 113 -9.63 -0.59 -10.50
C ALA A 113 -8.88 -1.68 -9.73
N MET A 114 -7.77 -1.34 -9.05
CA MET A 114 -7.05 -2.27 -8.18
C MET A 114 -7.98 -2.89 -7.12
N ARG A 115 -8.75 -2.05 -6.41
CA ARG A 115 -9.76 -2.50 -5.44
C ARG A 115 -10.82 -3.38 -6.09
N GLY A 116 -11.27 -3.03 -7.29
CA GLY A 116 -12.27 -3.78 -8.06
C GLY A 116 -11.87 -5.25 -8.30
N LYS A 117 -10.58 -5.53 -8.54
CA LYS A 117 -10.07 -6.89 -8.77
C LYS A 117 -10.30 -7.83 -7.57
N PHE A 118 -10.23 -7.31 -6.35
CA PHE A 118 -10.45 -8.09 -5.12
C PHE A 118 -11.94 -8.23 -4.75
N CYS A 119 -12.76 -7.28 -5.17
CA CYS A 119 -14.18 -7.24 -4.81
C CYS A 119 -15.10 -7.82 -5.91
N ALA A 120 -14.56 -8.15 -7.09
CA ALA A 120 -15.32 -8.67 -8.20
C ALA A 120 -16.03 -10.00 -7.85
N PRO A 121 -17.22 -10.27 -8.41
CA PRO A 121 -17.89 -11.56 -8.23
C PRO A 121 -16.98 -12.73 -8.63
N GLY A 122 -16.85 -13.72 -7.75
CA GLY A 122 -15.97 -14.87 -7.97
C GLY A 122 -14.50 -14.64 -7.61
N ALA A 123 -14.07 -13.39 -7.38
CA ALA A 123 -12.73 -13.12 -6.88
C ALA A 123 -12.53 -13.75 -5.49
N SER A 124 -11.39 -14.40 -5.32
CA SER A 124 -11.02 -15.10 -4.09
C SER A 124 -9.57 -14.80 -3.77
N ILE A 125 -9.27 -14.69 -2.47
CA ILE A 125 -7.91 -14.58 -1.96
C ILE A 125 -7.64 -15.83 -1.13
N TYR A 126 -6.55 -16.51 -1.45
CA TYR A 126 -6.02 -17.59 -0.63
C TYR A 126 -4.88 -17.05 0.21
N TYR A 127 -5.00 -17.19 1.53
CA TYR A 127 -3.95 -16.80 2.47
C TYR A 127 -3.28 -18.04 3.05
N TYR A 128 -1.97 -17.96 3.22
CA TYR A 128 -1.17 -18.95 3.91
C TYR A 128 -0.54 -18.30 5.12
N LEU A 129 -0.64 -18.95 6.28
CA LEU A 129 0.17 -18.60 7.43
C LEU A 129 1.46 -19.42 7.36
N VAL A 130 2.58 -18.73 7.21
CA VAL A 130 3.91 -19.33 7.08
C VAL A 130 4.79 -18.89 8.24
N GLU A 131 5.62 -19.81 8.73
CA GLU A 131 6.57 -19.55 9.81
C GLU A 131 7.90 -20.25 9.51
N TRP A 132 8.99 -19.63 9.97
CA TRP A 132 10.35 -20.17 9.84
C TRP A 132 11.26 -19.59 10.92
N PRO A 133 12.37 -20.27 11.26
CA PRO A 133 13.38 -19.72 12.17
C PRO A 133 14.08 -18.49 11.57
N THR A 134 14.20 -17.39 12.33
CA THR A 134 14.83 -16.13 11.87
C THR A 134 16.30 -16.27 11.51
N ASN A 135 16.98 -17.29 12.05
CA ASN A 135 18.37 -17.62 11.73
C ASN A 135 18.53 -18.50 10.48
N ALA A 136 17.44 -19.06 9.95
CA ALA A 136 17.44 -19.88 8.74
C ALA A 136 17.12 -19.05 7.49
N LEU A 137 16.24 -18.04 7.62
CA LEU A 137 15.83 -17.17 6.52
C LEU A 137 15.49 -15.78 7.08
N SER A 138 16.14 -14.74 6.56
CA SER A 138 15.80 -13.36 6.92
C SER A 138 14.49 -12.94 6.26
N TRP A 139 13.79 -11.96 6.82
CA TRP A 139 12.56 -11.43 6.21
C TRP A 139 12.81 -10.83 4.83
N ALA A 140 13.93 -10.12 4.68
CA ALA A 140 14.40 -9.59 3.40
C ALA A 140 14.63 -10.70 2.36
N ASP A 141 15.25 -11.82 2.74
CA ASP A 141 15.45 -12.95 1.83
C ASP A 141 14.14 -13.69 1.54
N PHE A 142 13.22 -13.79 2.51
CA PHE A 142 11.89 -14.32 2.25
C PHE A 142 11.17 -13.50 1.16
N ARG A 143 11.18 -12.17 1.25
CA ARG A 143 10.58 -11.32 0.21
C ARG A 143 11.36 -11.33 -1.10
N GLY A 144 12.68 -11.14 -1.03
CA GLY A 144 13.52 -10.97 -2.21
C GLY A 144 13.82 -12.26 -2.97
N LYS A 145 14.00 -13.38 -2.27
CA LYS A 145 14.42 -14.67 -2.86
C LYS A 145 13.30 -15.68 -2.96
N VAL A 146 12.46 -15.81 -1.92
CA VAL A 146 11.35 -16.77 -1.93
C VAL A 146 10.18 -16.22 -2.75
N LEU A 147 9.72 -15.01 -2.46
CA LEU A 147 8.68 -14.36 -3.27
C LEU A 147 9.22 -13.91 -4.63
N GLY A 148 10.37 -13.23 -4.64
CA GLY A 148 10.97 -12.68 -5.87
C GLY A 148 10.64 -11.20 -6.08
N ALA A 149 11.30 -10.58 -7.05
CA ALA A 149 11.11 -9.17 -7.39
C ALA A 149 9.65 -8.83 -7.73
N THR A 150 9.21 -7.61 -7.41
CA THR A 150 7.83 -7.16 -7.65
C THR A 150 7.44 -7.20 -9.13
N ASN A 151 8.38 -6.88 -10.03
CA ASN A 151 8.25 -7.17 -11.46
C ASN A 151 8.59 -8.65 -11.69
N PRO A 152 7.62 -9.51 -12.04
CA PRO A 152 7.85 -10.95 -12.14
C PRO A 152 8.90 -11.35 -13.19
N LEU A 153 9.04 -10.55 -14.26
CA LEU A 153 10.07 -10.75 -15.29
C LEU A 153 11.50 -10.58 -14.74
N GLU A 154 11.68 -9.75 -13.71
CA GLU A 154 12.96 -9.50 -13.04
C GLU A 154 13.17 -10.43 -11.83
N ALA A 155 12.20 -11.27 -11.50
CA ALA A 155 12.28 -12.16 -10.34
C ALA A 155 13.27 -13.30 -10.59
N ALA A 156 14.08 -13.62 -9.58
CA ALA A 156 15.07 -14.69 -9.68
C ALA A 156 14.39 -16.05 -9.95
N ALA A 157 15.01 -16.87 -10.80
CA ALA A 157 14.51 -18.21 -11.10
C ALA A 157 14.32 -19.04 -9.82
N GLY A 158 13.19 -19.74 -9.74
CA GLY A 158 12.78 -20.52 -8.56
C GLY A 158 12.02 -19.72 -7.49
N SER A 159 11.92 -18.39 -7.60
CA SER A 159 11.02 -17.59 -6.76
C SER A 159 9.56 -17.76 -7.19
N LEU A 160 8.63 -17.53 -6.27
CA LEU A 160 7.19 -17.70 -6.53
C LEU A 160 6.70 -16.80 -7.68
N ARG A 161 7.14 -15.54 -7.74
CA ARG A 161 6.74 -14.62 -8.82
C ARG A 161 7.32 -15.04 -10.16
N ALA A 162 8.56 -15.56 -10.18
CA ALA A 162 9.13 -16.12 -11.41
C ALA A 162 8.34 -17.35 -11.90
N LEU A 163 7.98 -18.25 -10.99
CA LEU A 163 7.16 -19.43 -11.32
C LEU A 163 5.80 -18.99 -11.89
N VAL A 164 5.11 -18.06 -11.23
CA VAL A 164 3.85 -17.51 -11.74
C VAL A 164 4.04 -16.86 -13.11
N TYR A 165 5.13 -16.13 -13.33
CA TYR A 165 5.42 -15.49 -14.62
C TYR A 165 5.67 -16.48 -15.75
N TYR A 166 6.43 -17.55 -15.51
CA TYR A 166 6.75 -18.52 -16.57
C TYR A 166 5.64 -19.56 -16.80
N GLU A 167 4.82 -19.84 -15.78
CA GLU A 167 3.77 -20.86 -15.82
C GLU A 167 2.36 -20.27 -15.89
N TRP A 168 2.21 -18.96 -16.15
CA TRP A 168 0.91 -18.25 -16.06
C TRP A 168 -0.21 -18.90 -16.89
N HIS A 169 0.12 -19.41 -18.08
CA HIS A 169 -0.83 -20.13 -18.93
C HIS A 169 -1.30 -21.45 -18.28
N GLU A 170 -0.37 -22.20 -17.68
CA GLU A 170 -0.66 -23.48 -17.01
C GLU A 170 -1.46 -23.26 -15.72
N LEU A 171 -1.21 -22.13 -15.05
CA LEU A 171 -1.98 -21.65 -13.91
C LEU A 171 -3.36 -21.09 -14.29
N GLY A 172 -3.66 -20.97 -15.59
CA GLY A 172 -4.95 -20.49 -16.10
C GLY A 172 -5.16 -18.98 -15.95
N LEU A 173 -4.08 -18.19 -15.85
CA LEU A 173 -4.17 -16.73 -15.85
C LEU A 173 -4.54 -16.21 -17.24
N GLU A 174 -5.29 -15.10 -17.29
CA GLU A 174 -5.80 -14.54 -18.55
C GLU A 174 -4.74 -13.78 -19.35
N PHE A 175 -3.71 -13.26 -18.66
CA PHE A 175 -2.67 -12.45 -19.26
C PHE A 175 -1.34 -12.66 -18.54
N GLU A 176 -0.25 -12.32 -19.23
CA GLU A 176 1.10 -12.38 -18.69
C GLU A 176 1.24 -11.48 -17.45
N PRO A 177 1.71 -12.00 -16.31
CA PRO A 177 1.86 -11.24 -15.07
C PRO A 177 2.73 -9.98 -15.24
N ASN A 178 2.35 -8.91 -14.54
CA ASN A 178 3.06 -7.64 -14.56
C ASN A 178 3.29 -7.12 -13.13
N THR A 179 3.93 -5.97 -12.97
CA THR A 179 4.23 -5.40 -11.65
C THR A 179 2.99 -5.20 -10.75
N GLY A 180 1.83 -4.87 -11.33
CA GLY A 180 0.57 -4.68 -10.61
C GLY A 180 -0.19 -5.99 -10.35
N ASP A 181 -0.08 -6.95 -11.27
CA ASP A 181 -0.70 -8.28 -11.19
C ASP A 181 0.39 -9.36 -11.17
N ASN A 182 1.10 -9.47 -10.05
CA ASN A 182 2.30 -10.31 -9.90
C ASN A 182 2.04 -11.63 -9.14
N GLY A 183 0.78 -12.04 -9.02
CA GLY A 183 0.36 -13.33 -8.48
C GLY A 183 0.35 -13.44 -6.95
N VAL A 184 1.42 -13.04 -6.27
CA VAL A 184 1.58 -13.26 -4.81
C VAL A 184 1.98 -12.00 -4.03
N HIS A 185 1.40 -11.89 -2.82
CA HIS A 185 1.71 -10.88 -1.80
C HIS A 185 2.33 -11.52 -0.57
N ALA A 186 3.25 -10.83 0.09
CA ALA A 186 3.60 -11.08 1.48
C ALA A 186 3.91 -9.78 2.21
N SER A 187 3.61 -9.77 3.51
CA SER A 187 3.80 -8.63 4.39
C SER A 187 5.25 -8.15 4.39
N ALA A 188 5.48 -6.83 4.39
CA ALA A 188 6.83 -6.29 4.22
C ALA A 188 7.70 -6.43 5.49
N SER A 189 7.06 -6.67 6.64
CA SER A 189 7.70 -6.87 7.93
C SER A 189 6.87 -7.78 8.85
N PRO A 190 7.44 -8.28 9.96
CA PRO A 190 6.70 -8.96 11.03
C PRO A 190 5.57 -8.10 11.62
N PHE A 191 5.75 -6.78 11.67
CA PHE A 191 4.73 -5.83 12.13
C PHE A 191 3.56 -5.74 11.14
N GLU A 192 3.83 -5.58 9.85
CA GLU A 192 2.78 -5.62 8.83
C GLU A 192 2.08 -6.97 8.80
N ALA A 193 2.79 -8.07 9.02
CA ALA A 193 2.18 -9.39 9.11
C ALA A 193 1.16 -9.46 10.28
N CYS A 194 1.42 -8.78 11.41
CA CYS A 194 0.46 -8.63 12.50
C CYS A 194 -0.76 -7.78 12.07
N ALA A 195 -0.52 -6.62 11.43
CA ALA A 195 -1.57 -5.75 10.93
C ALA A 195 -2.50 -6.48 9.94
N GLU A 196 -1.91 -7.19 8.99
CA GLU A 196 -2.60 -7.98 7.99
C GLU A 196 -3.40 -9.13 8.61
N ARG A 197 -2.84 -9.89 9.56
CA ARG A 197 -3.59 -10.94 10.26
C ARG A 197 -4.75 -10.36 11.08
N CYS A 198 -4.58 -9.19 11.71
CA CYS A 198 -5.68 -8.51 12.40
C CYS A 198 -6.81 -8.12 11.41
N ASN A 199 -6.46 -7.67 10.22
CA ASN A 199 -7.42 -7.28 9.20
C ASN A 199 -8.14 -8.48 8.57
N TRP A 200 -7.36 -9.43 8.01
CA TRP A 200 -7.86 -10.55 7.20
C TRP A 200 -8.38 -11.71 8.03
N LEU A 201 -7.75 -12.00 9.18
CA LEU A 201 -8.06 -13.18 10.01
C LEU A 201 -8.77 -12.83 11.32
N LYS A 202 -9.09 -11.53 11.53
CA LYS A 202 -9.72 -11.03 12.76
C LYS A 202 -8.93 -11.36 14.04
N ALA A 203 -7.61 -11.51 13.90
CA ALA A 203 -6.73 -11.53 15.05
C ALA A 203 -6.77 -10.18 15.78
N THR A 204 -6.19 -10.14 16.97
CA THR A 204 -5.96 -8.90 17.72
C THR A 204 -4.49 -8.85 18.14
N PRO A 205 -3.95 -7.68 18.51
CA PRO A 205 -2.62 -7.62 19.10
C PRO A 205 -2.45 -8.58 20.29
N ALA A 206 -3.51 -8.84 21.05
CA ALA A 206 -3.49 -9.77 22.18
C ALA A 206 -3.52 -11.26 21.78
N THR A 207 -3.96 -11.62 20.57
CA THR A 207 -3.97 -13.02 20.10
C THR A 207 -2.83 -13.34 19.14
N ASP A 208 -2.31 -12.33 18.43
CA ASP A 208 -1.20 -12.41 17.49
C ASP A 208 0.17 -12.61 18.18
N HIS A 209 1.05 -13.42 17.61
CA HIS A 209 2.39 -13.68 18.18
C HIS A 209 3.25 -12.41 18.27
N PHE A 210 3.32 -11.62 17.20
CA PHE A 210 4.11 -10.40 17.18
C PHE A 210 3.43 -9.30 17.99
N GLY A 211 2.10 -9.21 17.91
CA GLY A 211 1.31 -8.31 18.75
C GLY A 211 1.53 -8.54 20.25
N LYS A 212 1.51 -9.80 20.71
CA LYS A 212 1.81 -10.17 22.11
C LYS A 212 3.21 -9.74 22.52
N ALA A 213 4.19 -9.91 21.65
CA ALA A 213 5.56 -9.50 21.93
C ALA A 213 5.68 -7.97 22.09
N MET A 214 4.98 -7.18 21.26
CA MET A 214 4.92 -5.72 21.42
C MET A 214 4.25 -5.30 22.73
N LEU A 215 3.15 -5.96 23.10
CA LEU A 215 2.46 -5.72 24.38
C LEU A 215 3.38 -6.05 25.57
N ALA A 216 4.14 -7.14 25.49
CA ALA A 216 5.11 -7.53 26.51
C ALA A 216 6.28 -6.52 26.65
N LEU A 217 6.60 -5.78 25.60
CA LEU A 217 7.55 -4.65 25.62
C LEU A 217 6.92 -3.34 26.15
N GLY A 218 5.66 -3.36 26.57
CA GLY A 218 4.96 -2.21 27.14
C GLY A 218 4.40 -1.24 26.10
N ILE A 219 4.34 -1.61 24.82
CA ILE A 219 3.70 -0.79 23.79
C ILE A 219 2.17 -0.98 23.93
N PRO A 220 1.38 0.06 24.27
CA PRO A 220 -0.04 -0.12 24.53
C PRO A 220 -0.82 -0.52 23.27
N GLU A 221 -1.84 -1.40 23.42
CA GLU A 221 -2.67 -1.84 22.29
C GLU A 221 -3.24 -0.69 21.45
N PRO A 222 -3.76 0.42 22.02
CA PRO A 222 -4.23 1.55 21.22
C PRO A 222 -3.16 2.13 20.29
N LYS A 223 -1.90 2.17 20.74
CA LYS A 223 -0.76 2.64 19.94
C LYS A 223 -0.45 1.66 18.82
N ILE A 224 -0.42 0.36 19.11
CA ILE A 224 -0.24 -0.70 18.09
C ILE A 224 -1.31 -0.60 17.00
N ARG A 225 -2.56 -0.39 17.38
CA ARG A 225 -3.67 -0.25 16.41
C ARG A 225 -3.56 1.00 15.57
N ALA A 226 -3.22 2.16 16.17
CA ALA A 226 -2.99 3.39 15.41
C ALA A 226 -1.82 3.26 14.42
N TRP A 227 -0.84 2.42 14.75
CA TRP A 227 0.30 2.11 13.90
C TRP A 227 -0.06 1.25 12.67
N PHE A 228 -1.19 0.53 12.67
CA PHE A 228 -1.64 -0.23 11.49
C PHE A 228 -2.06 0.67 10.30
N ASP A 229 -2.33 1.95 10.55
CA ASP A 229 -2.65 2.92 9.50
C ASP A 229 -1.39 3.53 8.82
N ASP A 230 -0.21 3.01 9.15
CA ASP A 230 1.09 3.48 8.67
C ASP A 230 1.32 5.01 8.90
N PRO A 231 1.29 5.48 10.16
CA PRO A 231 1.48 6.89 10.45
C PRO A 231 2.92 7.33 10.17
N GLN A 232 3.08 8.65 9.99
CA GLN A 232 4.42 9.25 10.08
C GLN A 232 4.85 9.27 11.55
N VAL A 233 5.98 8.65 11.86
CA VAL A 233 6.55 8.56 13.21
C VAL A 233 7.92 9.23 13.26
N PRO A 234 8.30 9.85 14.39
CA PRO A 234 9.67 10.28 14.61
C PRO A 234 10.63 9.09 14.54
N ILE A 235 11.69 9.23 13.74
CA ILE A 235 12.72 8.19 13.56
C ILE A 235 14.03 8.53 14.28
N ASP A 236 14.16 9.76 14.77
CA ASP A 236 15.30 10.23 15.54
C ASP A 236 14.88 11.29 16.58
N ALA A 237 15.82 11.68 17.44
CA ALA A 237 15.60 12.70 18.45
C ALA A 237 15.59 14.14 17.88
N GLN A 238 15.96 14.29 16.60
CA GLN A 238 16.03 15.57 15.89
C GLN A 238 14.69 15.93 15.23
N GLY A 239 13.71 15.02 15.28
CA GLY A 239 12.36 15.22 14.78
C GLY A 239 12.20 14.86 13.30
N ALA A 240 13.15 14.13 12.70
CA ALA A 240 12.91 13.54 11.39
C ALA A 240 11.77 12.52 11.49
N THR A 241 10.92 12.47 10.47
CA THR A 241 9.77 11.55 10.42
C THR A 241 9.81 10.69 9.16
N ALA A 242 9.27 9.48 9.26
CA ALA A 242 9.06 8.59 8.14
C ALA A 242 7.80 7.72 8.37
N SER A 243 7.37 7.03 7.31
CA SER A 243 6.38 5.95 7.44
C SER A 243 6.86 4.90 8.45
N LEU A 244 5.96 4.45 9.31
CA LEU A 244 6.26 3.40 10.26
C LEU A 244 6.55 2.08 9.54
N PHE A 245 5.76 1.73 8.52
CA PHE A 245 5.95 0.52 7.73
C PHE A 245 7.32 0.55 7.04
N ASP A 246 7.66 1.65 6.36
CA ASP A 246 8.98 1.83 5.72
C ASP A 246 10.13 1.68 6.73
N THR A 247 9.94 2.13 7.98
CA THR A 247 10.97 2.04 9.04
C THR A 247 11.21 0.61 9.53
N LEU A 248 10.18 -0.25 9.45
CA LEU A 248 10.17 -1.64 9.91
C LEU A 248 10.35 -2.66 8.78
N GLU A 249 10.26 -2.23 7.51
CA GLU A 249 10.40 -3.07 6.32
C GLU A 249 11.68 -3.92 6.34
N ASP A 250 11.56 -5.17 5.87
CA ASP A 250 12.67 -6.13 5.70
C ASP A 250 13.45 -6.49 6.97
N THR A 251 12.94 -6.10 8.15
CA THR A 251 13.55 -6.45 9.42
C THR A 251 13.09 -7.82 9.92
N ASN A 252 14.04 -8.58 10.50
CA ASN A 252 13.71 -9.81 11.22
C ASN A 252 12.93 -9.49 12.51
N ALA A 253 12.17 -10.46 13.03
CA ALA A 253 11.25 -10.26 14.14
C ALA A 253 11.88 -9.65 15.40
N ASP A 254 13.09 -10.06 15.75
CA ASP A 254 13.89 -9.51 16.86
C ASP A 254 14.20 -8.03 16.66
N LYS A 255 14.82 -7.68 15.52
CA LYS A 255 15.17 -6.30 15.18
C LYS A 255 13.93 -5.42 14.97
N CYS A 256 12.86 -5.98 14.44
CA CYS A 256 11.58 -5.30 14.25
C CYS A 256 10.99 -4.89 15.60
N LEU A 257 11.05 -5.76 16.61
CA LEU A 257 10.59 -5.47 17.98
C LEU A 257 11.47 -4.41 18.66
N GLU A 258 12.79 -4.52 18.53
CA GLU A 258 13.73 -3.52 19.07
C GLU A 258 13.45 -2.13 18.50
N LYS A 259 13.31 -2.03 17.17
CA LYS A 259 12.94 -0.77 16.49
C LYS A 259 11.57 -0.27 16.94
N ALA A 260 10.57 -1.14 17.00
CA ALA A 260 9.23 -0.76 17.44
C ALA A 260 9.24 -0.20 18.88
N LYS A 261 10.02 -0.79 19.78
CA LYS A 261 10.19 -0.27 21.14
C LYS A 261 10.86 1.11 21.14
N PHE A 262 11.95 1.26 20.40
CA PHE A 262 12.65 2.54 20.25
C PHE A 262 11.72 3.66 19.74
N LEU A 263 10.99 3.40 18.64
CA LEU A 263 10.02 4.35 18.09
C LEU A 263 8.89 4.66 19.06
N SER A 264 8.47 3.69 19.87
CA SER A 264 7.47 3.92 20.90
C SER A 264 7.98 4.89 21.97
N ASP A 265 9.26 4.80 22.35
CA ASP A 265 9.87 5.61 23.42
C ASP A 265 10.18 7.05 22.98
N LEU A 266 10.41 7.28 21.68
CA LEU A 266 10.60 8.64 21.14
C LEU A 266 9.37 9.53 21.25
N VAL A 267 8.18 8.93 21.38
CA VAL A 267 6.88 9.61 21.38
C VAL A 267 6.18 9.43 22.74
N ALA A 268 6.94 9.05 23.78
CA ALA A 268 6.44 8.85 25.14
C ALA A 268 6.50 10.14 25.98
#